data_AF-A0A3S8RP43-F1
#
_entry.id   AF-A0A3S8RP43-F1
#
_cell.length_a   1.000
_cell.length_b   1.000
_cell.length_c   1.000
_cell.angle_alpha   90.00
_cell.angle_beta   90.00
_cell.angle_gamma   90.00
#
_symmetry.space_group_name_H-M   'P 1'
#
loop_
_entity.id
_entity.type
_entity.pdbx_description
1 polymer ?
#
loop_
_entity_poly.entity_id
_entity_poly.type
_entity_poly.pdbx_seq_one_letter_code
_entity_poly.pdbx_strand_id
1 'polypeptide(L)'
;MKVQVWSDFVCPFCYVGKRHLEEAIKQLDKEIEVEFMSFELDQNYVDQPDLNIHEMLAQKYNISVDEARLNNERVGSMAQTVGLNYDFDAMKYTNTFKAHKVFQYAKFKGLGNEYSEKLMDAYFSKGVYLNDLEALIELGVSVGLDAEGIKHAFESDEYGLSVRQDEQWAQMIGARGVPHFVIDDQVSLSGAQPIETFKSALQHVETLNAQKNDAMMCTDGVCTVE
;
A
#
# COMPACT_ATOMS: atom_id res chain seq x y z
N MET A 1 -15.92 -7.67 7.13
CA MET A 1 -15.52 -6.31 6.73
C MET A 1 -14.19 -6.42 6.01
N LYS A 2 -14.05 -5.72 4.89
CA LYS A 2 -12.88 -5.70 4.02
C LYS A 2 -12.35 -4.28 3.90
N VAL A 3 -11.03 -4.14 3.95
CA VAL A 3 -10.33 -2.86 3.71
C VAL A 3 -9.38 -3.06 2.55
N GLN A 4 -9.65 -2.36 1.45
CA GLN A 4 -8.77 -2.32 0.29
C GLN A 4 -7.80 -1.16 0.42
N VAL A 5 -6.52 -1.41 0.17
CA VAL A 5 -5.44 -0.44 0.37
C VAL A 5 -4.61 -0.30 -0.90
N TRP A 6 -4.82 0.81 -1.62
CA TRP A 6 -3.93 1.18 -2.72
C TRP A 6 -2.65 1.80 -2.15
N SER A 7 -1.53 1.22 -2.57
CA SER A 7 -0.23 1.53 -1.99
C SER A 7 0.88 1.38 -3.03
N ASP A 8 1.93 2.17 -2.87
CA ASP A 8 3.18 2.01 -3.61
C ASP A 8 4.35 1.68 -2.67
N PHE A 9 5.26 0.81 -3.09
CA PHE A 9 6.36 0.32 -2.25
C PHE A 9 7.43 1.39 -1.98
N VAL A 10 7.49 2.43 -2.82
CA VAL A 10 8.40 3.58 -2.65
C VAL A 10 7.75 4.76 -1.93
N CYS A 11 6.47 4.66 -1.52
CA CYS A 11 5.76 5.72 -0.83
C CYS A 11 5.95 5.63 0.70
N PRO A 12 6.68 6.55 1.35
CA PRO A 12 6.94 6.46 2.78
C PRO A 12 5.68 6.57 3.65
N PHE A 13 4.67 7.30 3.16
CA PHE A 13 3.39 7.44 3.85
C PHE A 13 2.54 6.17 3.75
N CYS A 14 2.73 5.34 2.72
CA CYS A 14 1.99 4.08 2.60
C CYS A 14 2.33 3.14 3.76
N TYR A 15 3.60 3.01 4.09
CA TYR A 15 4.03 2.12 5.16
C TYR A 15 3.63 2.65 6.55
N VAL A 16 3.67 3.97 6.77
CA VAL A 16 3.10 4.59 7.98
C VAL A 16 1.58 4.37 8.08
N GLY A 17 0.85 4.59 6.98
CA GLY A 17 -0.59 4.36 6.91
C GLY A 17 -0.97 2.90 7.19
N LYS A 18 -0.17 1.95 6.69
CA LYS A 18 -0.30 0.51 7.02
C LYS A 18 -0.20 0.29 8.54
N ARG A 19 0.82 0.83 9.21
CA ARG A 19 0.97 0.70 10.67
C ARG A 19 -0.21 1.32 11.44
N HIS A 20 -0.69 2.49 11.02
CA HIS A 20 -1.85 3.11 11.65
C HIS A 20 -3.13 2.26 11.50
N LEU A 21 -3.37 1.68 10.33
CA LEU A 21 -4.50 0.79 10.10
C LEU A 21 -4.38 -0.48 10.95
N GLU A 22 -3.22 -1.13 10.95
CA GLU A 22 -2.96 -2.35 11.74
C GLU A 22 -3.20 -2.11 13.24
N GLU A 23 -2.68 -0.99 13.76
CA GLU A 23 -2.87 -0.62 15.16
C GLU A 23 -4.34 -0.28 15.47
N ALA A 24 -5.05 0.38 14.56
CA ALA A 24 -6.49 0.63 14.70
C ALA A 24 -7.30 -0.68 14.76
N ILE A 25 -7.02 -1.63 13.86
CA ILE A 25 -7.67 -2.94 13.83
C ILE A 25 -7.40 -3.70 15.13
N LYS A 26 -6.13 -3.71 15.58
CA LYS A 26 -5.71 -4.35 16.82
C LYS A 26 -6.37 -3.74 18.06
N GLN A 27 -6.45 -2.41 18.17
CA GLN A 27 -7.10 -1.75 19.30
C GLN A 27 -8.61 -2.00 19.37
N LEU A 28 -9.25 -2.23 18.22
CA LEU A 28 -10.66 -2.58 18.16
C LEU A 28 -10.92 -4.08 18.40
N ASP A 29 -9.87 -4.91 18.43
CA ASP A 29 -9.95 -6.37 18.56
C ASP A 29 -10.89 -6.99 17.52
N LYS A 30 -10.68 -6.62 16.24
CA LYS A 30 -11.52 -7.07 15.13
C LYS A 30 -10.77 -7.90 14.11
N GLU A 31 -11.46 -8.89 13.57
CA GLU A 31 -11.04 -9.57 12.34
C GLU A 31 -11.51 -8.77 11.12
N ILE A 32 -10.55 -8.12 10.45
CA ILE A 32 -10.78 -7.35 9.23
C ILE A 32 -9.87 -7.90 8.15
N GLU A 33 -10.45 -8.22 7.00
CA GLU A 33 -9.69 -8.63 5.83
C GLU A 33 -9.05 -7.38 5.21
N VAL A 34 -7.71 -7.32 5.20
CA VAL A 34 -6.96 -6.25 4.54
C VAL A 34 -6.42 -6.77 3.22
N GLU A 35 -6.83 -6.14 2.12
CA GLU A 35 -6.37 -6.46 0.77
C GLU A 35 -5.55 -5.29 0.23
N PHE A 36 -4.27 -5.52 -0.06
CA PHE A 36 -3.46 -4.54 -0.78
C PHE A 36 -3.73 -4.57 -2.28
N MET A 37 -3.72 -3.38 -2.87
CA MET A 37 -3.96 -3.10 -4.28
C MET A 37 -2.76 -2.33 -4.85
N SER A 38 -2.37 -2.65 -6.08
CA SER A 38 -1.23 -2.00 -6.73
C SER A 38 -1.53 -0.54 -7.08
N PHE A 39 -0.53 0.32 -6.88
CA PHE A 39 -0.52 1.71 -7.35
C PHE A 39 0.92 2.16 -7.58
N GLU A 40 1.22 2.76 -8.72
CA GLU A 40 2.50 3.41 -8.96
C GLU A 40 2.37 4.94 -8.82
N LEU A 41 3.17 5.55 -7.93
CA LEU A 41 3.24 7.01 -7.81
C LEU A 41 3.74 7.68 -9.08
N ASP A 42 4.56 6.97 -9.86
CA ASP A 42 5.11 7.45 -11.13
C ASP A 42 5.29 6.28 -12.11
N GLN A 43 4.24 6.01 -12.89
CA GLN A 43 4.21 4.94 -13.90
C GLN A 43 5.23 5.13 -15.03
N ASN A 44 5.72 6.36 -15.24
CA ASN A 44 6.65 6.69 -16.31
C ASN A 44 8.08 6.88 -15.80
N TYR A 45 8.33 6.59 -14.51
CA TYR A 45 9.65 6.76 -13.95
C TYR A 45 10.64 5.83 -14.64
N VAL A 46 11.72 6.42 -15.15
CA VAL A 46 12.88 5.70 -15.64
C VAL A 46 13.95 5.78 -14.57
N ASP A 47 14.44 4.62 -14.16
CA ASP A 47 15.42 4.53 -13.07
C ASP A 47 16.70 5.30 -13.38
N GLN A 48 17.15 6.07 -12.39
CA GLN A 48 18.38 6.85 -12.42
C GLN A 48 19.31 6.36 -11.30
N PRO A 49 20.02 5.23 -11.51
CA PRO A 49 20.76 4.54 -10.45
C PRO A 49 21.94 5.34 -9.87
N ASP A 50 22.34 6.41 -10.56
CA ASP A 50 23.41 7.34 -10.19
C ASP A 50 22.96 8.42 -9.20
N LEU A 51 21.64 8.64 -9.04
CA LEU A 51 21.10 9.61 -8.09
C LEU A 51 20.71 8.93 -6.78
N ASN A 52 21.04 9.57 -5.66
CA ASN A 52 20.44 9.19 -4.38
C ASN A 52 19.00 9.73 -4.25
N ILE A 53 18.25 9.26 -3.26
CA ILE A 53 16.85 9.67 -3.08
C ILE A 53 16.70 11.18 -2.85
N HIS A 54 17.64 11.83 -2.17
CA HIS A 54 17.58 13.28 -1.91
C HIS A 54 17.73 14.07 -3.20
N GLU A 55 18.68 13.68 -4.06
CA GLU A 55 18.89 14.29 -5.38
C GLU A 55 17.70 14.07 -6.31
N MET A 56 17.15 12.85 -6.33
CA MET A 56 15.96 12.54 -7.11
C MET A 56 14.77 13.38 -6.66
N LEU A 57 14.50 13.47 -5.35
CA LEU A 57 13.38 14.27 -4.82
C LEU A 57 13.59 15.76 -5.06
N ALA A 58 14.84 16.24 -4.98
CA ALA A 58 15.19 17.61 -5.32
C ALA A 58 14.82 17.95 -6.77
N GLN A 59 15.15 17.07 -7.72
CA GLN A 59 14.73 17.23 -9.12
C GLN A 59 13.21 17.14 -9.28
N LYS A 60 12.58 16.13 -8.68
CA LYS A 60 11.14 15.87 -8.80
C LYS A 60 10.28 17.03 -8.29
N TYR A 61 10.66 17.62 -7.16
CA TYR A 61 9.91 18.70 -6.52
C TYR A 61 10.46 20.09 -6.82
N ASN A 62 11.53 20.19 -7.62
CA ASN A 62 12.21 21.44 -7.94
C ASN A 62 12.62 22.23 -6.67
N ILE A 63 13.29 21.54 -5.76
CA ILE A 63 13.82 22.05 -4.48
C ILE A 63 15.33 21.79 -4.38
N SER A 64 15.99 22.36 -3.37
CA SER A 64 17.41 22.06 -3.12
C SER A 64 17.61 20.65 -2.53
N VAL A 65 18.79 20.06 -2.72
CA VAL A 65 19.15 18.75 -2.13
C VAL A 65 19.10 18.80 -0.60
N ASP A 66 19.50 19.92 0.01
CA ASP A 66 19.42 20.09 1.47
C ASP A 66 17.96 20.18 1.95
N GLU A 67 17.08 20.84 1.21
CA GLU A 67 15.65 20.85 1.52
C GLU A 67 15.01 19.48 1.37
N ALA A 68 15.37 18.71 0.33
CA ALA A 68 14.94 17.33 0.16
C ALA A 68 15.40 16.45 1.34
N ARG A 69 16.66 16.61 1.80
CA ARG A 69 17.18 15.91 2.98
C ARG A 69 16.38 16.23 4.24
N LEU A 70 16.14 17.52 4.52
CA LEU A 70 15.33 17.94 5.66
C LEU A 70 13.90 17.40 5.61
N ASN A 71 13.30 17.32 4.42
CA ASN A 71 11.97 16.73 4.24
C ASN A 71 11.99 15.22 4.52
N ASN A 72 13.00 14.49 4.04
CA ASN A 72 13.19 13.08 4.35
C ASN A 72 13.40 12.83 5.85
N GLU A 73 14.21 13.65 6.54
CA GLU A 73 14.39 13.56 7.99
C GLU A 73 13.08 13.72 8.78
N ARG A 74 12.21 14.66 8.37
CA ARG A 74 10.87 14.82 8.96
C ARG A 74 10.01 13.58 8.75
N VAL A 75 10.02 13.02 7.54
CA VAL A 75 9.28 11.79 7.21
C VAL A 75 9.82 10.60 8.02
N GLY A 76 11.14 10.48 8.16
CA GLY A 76 11.79 9.46 9.00
C GLY A 76 11.39 9.60 10.47
N SER A 77 11.37 10.83 10.99
CA SER A 77 10.94 11.10 12.37
C SER A 77 9.48 10.69 12.60
N MET A 78 8.60 10.92 11.63
CA MET A 78 7.21 10.46 11.69
C MET A 78 7.13 8.92 11.65
N ALA A 79 7.89 8.26 10.78
CA ALA A 79 7.93 6.81 10.66
C ALA A 79 8.41 6.13 11.96
N GLN A 80 9.37 6.73 12.67
CA GLN A 80 9.83 6.23 13.97
C GLN A 80 8.73 6.18 15.02
N THR A 81 7.75 7.09 14.98
CA THR A 81 6.63 7.08 15.94
C THR A 81 5.74 5.84 15.82
N VAL A 82 5.81 5.15 14.68
CA VAL A 82 5.10 3.88 14.40
C VAL A 82 6.05 2.68 14.31
N GLY A 83 7.27 2.80 14.83
CA GLY A 83 8.25 1.72 14.89
C GLY A 83 8.96 1.41 13.57
N LEU A 84 8.88 2.31 12.59
CA LEU A 84 9.56 2.15 11.30
C LEU A 84 10.87 2.94 11.28
N ASN A 85 11.95 2.30 10.83
CA ASN A 85 13.27 2.91 10.69
C ASN A 85 13.61 3.04 9.20
N TYR A 86 13.67 4.27 8.72
CA TYR A 86 13.97 4.59 7.32
C TYR A 86 15.43 5.00 7.17
N ASP A 87 16.16 4.33 6.29
CA ASP A 87 17.52 4.68 5.87
C ASP A 87 17.48 5.35 4.49
N PHE A 88 17.19 6.65 4.48
CA PHE A 88 17.09 7.42 3.24
C PHE A 88 18.42 7.48 2.48
N ASP A 89 19.57 7.38 3.15
CA ASP A 89 20.87 7.44 2.48
C ASP A 89 21.16 6.14 1.71
N ALA A 90 20.61 5.00 2.17
CA ALA A 90 20.64 3.74 1.43
C ALA A 90 19.60 3.66 0.30
N MET A 91 18.47 4.37 0.42
CA MET A 91 17.36 4.28 -0.54
C MET A 91 17.72 4.81 -1.94
N LYS A 92 17.24 4.07 -2.94
CA LYS A 92 17.23 4.49 -4.35
C LYS A 92 15.80 4.55 -4.85
N TYR A 93 15.37 5.70 -5.34
CA TYR A 93 14.04 5.79 -5.93
C TYR A 93 13.96 4.87 -7.16
N THR A 94 12.90 4.07 -7.21
CA THR A 94 12.83 2.89 -8.08
C THR A 94 11.49 2.83 -8.78
N ASN A 95 11.48 2.44 -10.05
CA ASN A 95 10.26 2.05 -10.76
C ASN A 95 9.70 0.78 -10.12
N THR A 96 8.46 0.86 -9.61
CA THR A 96 7.85 -0.23 -8.85
C THR A 96 7.02 -1.18 -9.69
N PHE A 97 6.91 -0.99 -11.01
CA PHE A 97 6.05 -1.83 -11.86
C PHE A 97 6.41 -3.32 -11.73
N LYS A 98 7.70 -3.66 -11.82
CA LYS A 98 8.16 -5.05 -11.70
C LYS A 98 7.88 -5.64 -10.31
N ALA A 99 8.10 -4.86 -9.25
CA ALA A 99 7.77 -5.26 -7.88
C ALA A 99 6.26 -5.51 -7.72
N HIS A 100 5.41 -4.63 -8.30
CA HIS A 100 3.96 -4.79 -8.31
C HIS A 100 3.51 -6.05 -9.06
N LYS A 101 4.15 -6.41 -10.18
CA LYS A 101 3.85 -7.67 -10.88
C LYS A 101 4.12 -8.89 -10.02
N VAL A 102 5.28 -8.93 -9.35
CA VAL A 102 5.61 -10.03 -8.43
C VAL A 102 4.68 -10.02 -7.22
N PHE A 103 4.25 -8.84 -6.75
CA PHE A 103 3.24 -8.72 -5.70
C PHE A 103 1.88 -9.29 -6.13
N GLN A 104 1.43 -9.08 -7.37
CA GLN A 104 0.20 -9.71 -7.87
C GLN A 104 0.30 -11.24 -7.89
N TYR A 105 1.47 -11.79 -8.22
CA TYR A 105 1.74 -13.22 -8.06
C TYR A 105 1.67 -13.66 -6.59
N ALA A 106 2.29 -12.91 -5.68
CA ALA A 106 2.23 -13.19 -4.25
C ALA A 106 0.79 -13.18 -3.72
N LYS A 107 0.00 -12.19 -4.14
CA LYS A 107 -1.43 -12.07 -3.85
C LYS A 107 -2.23 -13.27 -4.36
N PHE A 108 -1.99 -13.71 -5.60
CA PHE A 108 -2.60 -14.92 -6.16
C PHE A 108 -2.26 -16.19 -5.34
N LYS A 109 -1.08 -16.24 -4.71
CA LYS A 109 -0.69 -17.34 -3.82
C LYS A 109 -1.15 -17.18 -2.37
N GLY A 110 -1.89 -16.11 -2.05
CA GLY A 110 -2.35 -15.82 -0.69
C GLY A 110 -1.25 -15.30 0.25
N LEU A 111 -0.13 -14.82 -0.30
CA LEU A 111 1.05 -14.31 0.43
C LEU A 111 1.31 -12.82 0.15
N GLY A 112 0.30 -12.10 -0.37
CA GLY A 112 0.44 -10.71 -0.78
C GLY A 112 0.79 -9.78 0.37
N ASN A 113 0.20 -9.99 1.56
CA ASN A 113 0.40 -9.13 2.73
C ASN A 113 1.79 -9.32 3.35
N GLU A 114 2.26 -10.56 3.43
CA GLU A 114 3.60 -10.91 3.91
C GLU A 114 4.66 -10.38 2.94
N TYR A 115 4.41 -10.51 1.64
CA TYR A 115 5.36 -10.04 0.63
C TYR A 115 5.39 -8.50 0.54
N SER A 116 4.25 -7.82 0.65
CA SER A 116 4.21 -6.35 0.67
C SER A 116 4.98 -5.77 1.86
N GLU A 117 4.87 -6.39 3.04
CA GLU A 117 5.68 -6.05 4.21
C GLU A 117 7.18 -6.22 3.93
N LYS A 118 7.59 -7.32 3.30
CA LYS A 118 9.00 -7.55 2.94
C LYS A 118 9.53 -6.51 1.96
N LEU A 119 8.74 -6.17 0.93
CA LEU A 119 9.11 -5.16 -0.06
C LEU A 119 9.31 -3.78 0.60
N MET A 120 8.36 -3.36 1.43
CA MET A 120 8.45 -2.07 2.13
C MET A 120 9.62 -2.06 3.13
N ASP A 121 9.79 -3.10 3.95
CA ASP A 121 10.91 -3.21 4.88
C ASP A 121 12.26 -3.14 4.14
N ALA A 122 12.42 -3.94 3.08
CA ALA A 122 13.66 -4.01 2.32
C ALA A 122 14.01 -2.69 1.63
N TYR A 123 13.01 -2.02 1.05
CA TYR A 123 13.20 -0.71 0.43
C TYR A 123 13.58 0.34 1.48
N PHE A 124 12.75 0.51 2.52
CA PHE A 124 12.92 1.63 3.45
C PHE A 124 14.04 1.44 4.46
N SER A 125 14.31 0.22 4.93
CA SER A 125 15.33 -0.01 5.98
C SER A 125 16.69 -0.44 5.44
N LYS A 126 16.75 -1.00 4.22
CA LYS A 126 17.98 -1.56 3.64
C LYS A 126 18.34 -0.96 2.28
N GLY A 127 17.51 -0.08 1.72
CA GLY A 127 17.76 0.52 0.41
C GLY A 127 17.73 -0.47 -0.75
N VAL A 128 17.01 -1.59 -0.61
CA VAL A 128 16.93 -2.61 -1.67
C VAL A 128 16.28 -2.02 -2.91
N TYR A 129 16.94 -2.20 -4.05
CA TYR A 129 16.45 -1.75 -5.36
C TYR A 129 15.38 -2.71 -5.88
N LEU A 130 14.12 -2.29 -5.84
CA LEU A 130 12.96 -3.14 -6.14
C LEU A 130 12.72 -3.43 -7.63
N ASN A 131 13.56 -2.90 -8.54
CA ASN A 131 13.55 -3.25 -9.96
C ASN A 131 14.67 -4.25 -10.31
N ASP A 132 15.12 -5.03 -9.32
CA ASP A 132 16.07 -6.12 -9.49
C ASP A 132 15.39 -7.48 -9.25
N LEU A 133 15.54 -8.39 -10.22
CA LEU A 133 14.88 -9.70 -10.17
C LEU A 133 15.40 -10.56 -9.03
N GLU A 134 16.72 -10.59 -8.80
CA GLU A 134 17.32 -11.43 -7.76
C GLU A 134 16.89 -10.97 -6.36
N ALA A 135 16.84 -9.65 -6.12
CA ALA A 135 16.31 -9.07 -4.90
C ALA A 135 14.85 -9.48 -4.66
N LEU A 136 13.99 -9.42 -5.69
CA LEU A 136 12.59 -9.82 -5.58
C LEU A 136 12.45 -11.34 -5.32
N ILE A 137 13.31 -12.17 -5.92
CA ILE A 137 13.37 -13.61 -5.63
C ILE A 137 13.74 -13.86 -4.18
N GLU A 138 14.81 -13.22 -3.67
CA GLU A 138 15.26 -13.38 -2.30
C GLU A 138 14.15 -13.01 -1.30
N LEU A 139 13.52 -11.86 -1.49
CA LEU A 139 12.42 -11.40 -0.65
C LEU A 139 11.21 -12.35 -0.73
N GLY A 140 10.86 -12.82 -1.92
CA GLY A 140 9.70 -13.69 -2.13
C GLY A 140 9.89 -15.09 -1.56
N VAL A 141 11.07 -15.69 -1.75
CA VAL A 141 11.41 -16.99 -1.16
C VAL A 141 11.37 -16.92 0.37
N SER A 142 11.76 -15.79 0.96
CA SER A 142 11.71 -15.60 2.42
C SER A 142 10.29 -15.67 3.01
N VAL A 143 9.25 -15.51 2.19
CA VAL A 143 7.83 -15.63 2.59
C VAL A 143 7.16 -16.88 2.00
N GLY A 144 7.93 -17.78 1.38
CA GLY A 144 7.45 -19.06 0.87
C GLY A 144 6.97 -19.05 -0.59
N LEU A 145 7.28 -18.00 -1.36
CA LEU A 145 7.03 -18.00 -2.81
C LEU A 145 8.06 -18.85 -3.55
N ASP A 146 7.62 -19.44 -4.66
CA ASP A 146 8.49 -20.17 -5.58
C ASP A 146 9.26 -19.21 -6.49
N ALA A 147 10.58 -19.44 -6.61
CA ALA A 147 11.48 -18.59 -7.38
C ALA A 147 11.14 -18.57 -8.88
N GLU A 148 10.74 -19.69 -9.47
CA GLU A 148 10.35 -19.74 -10.89
C GLU A 148 9.05 -18.98 -11.13
N GLY A 149 8.09 -19.08 -10.21
CA GLY A 149 6.89 -18.26 -10.23
C GLY A 149 7.18 -16.76 -10.14
N ILE A 150 8.14 -16.33 -9.33
CA ILE A 150 8.59 -14.94 -9.24
C ILE A 150 9.20 -14.47 -10.57
N LYS A 151 10.11 -15.26 -11.16
CA LYS A 151 10.71 -14.96 -12.47
C LYS A 151 9.64 -14.81 -13.55
N HIS A 152 8.71 -15.75 -13.59
CA HIS A 152 7.59 -15.68 -14.51
C HIS A 152 6.77 -14.40 -14.29
N ALA A 153 6.44 -14.07 -13.05
CA ALA A 153 5.67 -12.87 -12.73
C ALA A 153 6.39 -11.58 -13.12
N PHE A 154 7.69 -11.51 -12.90
CA PHE A 154 8.53 -10.37 -13.27
C PHE A 154 8.45 -10.07 -14.78
N GLU A 155 8.40 -11.10 -15.62
CA GLU A 155 8.36 -10.96 -17.08
C GLU A 155 6.93 -10.93 -17.65
N SER A 156 5.96 -11.54 -16.98
CA SER A 156 4.61 -11.81 -17.50
C SER A 156 3.74 -10.57 -17.76
N ASP A 157 3.13 -10.46 -18.94
CA ASP A 157 2.15 -9.42 -19.24
C ASP A 157 0.85 -9.57 -18.45
N GLU A 158 0.50 -10.80 -18.03
CA GLU A 158 -0.73 -11.08 -17.26
C GLU A 158 -0.74 -10.33 -15.94
N TYR A 159 0.32 -10.46 -15.14
CA TYR A 159 0.45 -9.71 -13.89
C TYR A 159 0.62 -8.21 -14.15
N GLY A 160 1.19 -7.83 -15.30
CA GLY A 160 1.22 -6.42 -15.73
C GLY A 160 -0.18 -5.85 -15.93
N LEU A 161 -1.08 -6.61 -16.53
CA LEU A 161 -2.49 -6.23 -16.69
C LEU A 161 -3.20 -6.15 -15.34
N SER A 162 -2.95 -7.07 -14.40
CA SER A 162 -3.51 -6.99 -13.04
C SER A 162 -3.09 -5.71 -12.31
N VAL A 163 -1.82 -5.31 -12.41
CA VAL A 163 -1.35 -4.03 -11.84
C VAL A 163 -2.11 -2.86 -12.44
N ARG A 164 -2.25 -2.82 -13.77
CA ARG A 164 -2.96 -1.74 -14.48
C ARG A 164 -4.46 -1.71 -14.15
N GLN A 165 -5.07 -2.86 -13.87
CA GLN A 165 -6.47 -2.95 -13.42
C GLN A 165 -6.65 -2.33 -12.03
N ASP A 166 -5.77 -2.63 -11.08
CA ASP A 166 -5.80 -2.03 -9.75
C ASP A 166 -5.66 -0.50 -9.82
N GLU A 167 -4.75 0.00 -10.65
CA GLU A 167 -4.56 1.44 -10.88
C GLU A 167 -5.74 2.12 -11.56
N GLN A 168 -6.34 1.45 -12.56
CA GLN A 168 -7.55 1.95 -13.21
C GLN A 168 -8.71 2.02 -12.20
N TRP A 169 -8.82 1.02 -11.33
CA TRP A 169 -9.81 1.05 -10.26
C TRP A 169 -9.56 2.23 -9.31
N ALA A 170 -8.32 2.46 -8.90
CA ALA A 170 -7.94 3.63 -8.10
C ALA A 170 -8.44 4.94 -8.74
N GLN A 171 -8.26 5.09 -10.06
CA GLN A 171 -8.76 6.27 -10.78
C GLN A 171 -10.30 6.37 -10.77
N MET A 172 -11.01 5.25 -10.96
CA MET A 172 -12.47 5.22 -10.96
C MET A 172 -13.08 5.61 -9.61
N ILE A 173 -12.43 5.24 -8.50
CA ILE A 173 -12.86 5.64 -7.15
C ILE A 173 -12.35 7.04 -6.75
N GLY A 174 -11.63 7.73 -7.65
CA GLY A 174 -11.13 9.09 -7.42
C GLY A 174 -9.85 9.16 -6.58
N ALA A 175 -9.15 8.05 -6.37
CA ALA A 175 -7.85 8.04 -5.71
C ALA A 175 -6.78 8.70 -6.60
N ARG A 176 -6.26 9.84 -6.17
CA ARG A 176 -5.22 10.62 -6.87
C ARG A 176 -3.82 10.46 -6.29
N GLY A 177 -3.69 9.62 -5.26
CA GLY A 177 -2.45 9.41 -4.54
C GLY A 177 -2.64 8.34 -3.47
N VAL A 178 -1.53 7.94 -2.86
CA VAL A 178 -1.48 6.83 -1.91
C VAL A 178 -0.81 7.24 -0.59
N PRO A 179 -1.12 6.56 0.53
CA PRO A 179 -2.04 5.42 0.62
C PRO A 179 -3.51 5.85 0.48
N HIS A 180 -4.33 4.99 -0.11
CA HIS A 180 -5.77 5.20 -0.23
C HIS A 180 -6.49 3.96 0.27
N PHE A 181 -7.49 4.16 1.11
CA PHE A 181 -8.20 3.09 1.81
C PHE A 181 -9.67 3.12 1.44
N VAL A 182 -10.24 1.96 1.12
CA VAL A 182 -11.68 1.78 0.93
C VAL A 182 -12.18 0.70 1.88
N ILE A 183 -13.18 1.03 2.69
CA ILE A 183 -13.74 0.16 3.73
C ILE A 183 -15.16 -0.26 3.30
N ASP A 184 -15.36 -1.57 3.09
CA ASP A 184 -16.59 -2.21 2.57
C ASP A 184 -17.26 -1.43 1.41
N ASP A 185 -16.46 -0.90 0.46
CA ASP A 185 -16.92 -0.10 -0.68
C ASP A 185 -17.79 1.14 -0.32
N GLN A 186 -17.75 1.56 0.95
CA GLN A 186 -18.66 2.58 1.51
C GLN A 186 -17.94 3.83 1.99
N VAL A 187 -16.77 3.66 2.62
CA VAL A 187 -15.98 4.78 3.16
C VAL A 187 -14.61 4.78 2.51
N SER A 188 -14.20 5.94 2.00
CA SER A 188 -12.89 6.20 1.41
C SER A 188 -12.07 7.13 2.30
N LEU A 189 -10.81 6.79 2.55
CA LEU A 189 -9.83 7.61 3.28
C LEU A 189 -8.58 7.80 2.42
N SER A 190 -8.09 9.03 2.37
CA SER A 190 -6.88 9.38 1.62
C SER A 190 -5.74 9.77 2.57
N GLY A 191 -4.55 9.25 2.33
CA GLY A 191 -3.34 9.52 3.09
C GLY A 191 -3.19 8.69 4.37
N ALA A 192 -2.03 8.79 5.02
CA ALA A 192 -1.70 8.11 6.27
C ALA A 192 -2.47 8.72 7.45
N GLN A 193 -3.78 8.48 7.51
CA GLN A 193 -4.66 9.03 8.53
C GLN A 193 -4.26 8.58 9.94
N PRO A 194 -4.56 9.38 10.99
CA PRO A 194 -4.35 8.97 12.37
C PRO A 194 -5.12 7.69 12.74
N ILE A 195 -4.61 6.95 13.72
CA ILE A 195 -5.23 5.71 14.26
C ILE A 195 -6.71 5.95 14.63
N GLU A 196 -7.02 7.06 15.29
CA GLU A 196 -8.40 7.38 15.69
C GLU A 196 -9.35 7.62 14.52
N THR A 197 -8.85 8.16 13.39
CA THR A 197 -9.63 8.31 12.16
C THR A 197 -9.97 6.95 11.58
N PHE A 198 -9.01 6.01 11.53
CA PHE A 198 -9.27 4.64 11.11
C PHE A 198 -10.28 3.94 12.02
N LYS A 199 -10.12 4.08 13.34
CA LYS A 199 -11.07 3.49 14.30
C LYS A 199 -12.50 3.99 14.09
N SER A 200 -12.64 5.31 13.97
CA SER A 200 -13.93 5.97 13.73
C SER A 200 -14.57 5.50 12.42
N ALA A 201 -13.78 5.38 11.35
CA ALA A 201 -14.25 4.91 10.05
C ALA A 201 -14.71 3.45 10.08
N LEU A 202 -13.94 2.56 10.71
CA LEU A 202 -14.29 1.15 10.86
C LEU A 202 -15.58 0.95 11.67
N GLN A 203 -15.74 1.67 12.78
CA GLN A 203 -16.95 1.65 13.60
C GLN A 203 -18.16 2.24 12.85
N HIS A 204 -17.95 3.29 12.06
CA HIS A 204 -19.01 3.88 11.25
C HIS A 204 -19.55 2.89 10.21
N VAL A 205 -18.67 2.22 9.47
CA VAL A 205 -19.07 1.21 8.47
C VAL A 205 -19.81 0.04 9.12
N GLU A 206 -19.36 -0.42 10.29
CA GLU A 206 -20.09 -1.45 11.04
C GLU A 206 -21.52 -1.02 11.39
N THR A 207 -21.69 0.23 11.82
CA THR A 207 -23.02 0.78 12.12
C THR A 207 -23.90 0.83 10.86
N LEU A 208 -23.35 1.25 9.72
CA LEU A 208 -24.06 1.26 8.44
C LEU A 208 -24.47 -0.15 7.99
N ASN A 209 -23.59 -1.14 8.17
CA ASN A 209 -23.88 -2.53 7.83
C ASN A 209 -24.98 -3.12 8.74
N ALA A 210 -24.97 -2.81 10.04
CA ALA A 210 -26.01 -3.24 10.96
C ALA A 210 -27.38 -2.65 10.58
N GLN A 211 -27.44 -1.36 10.27
CA GLN A 211 -28.68 -0.69 9.84
C GLN A 211 -29.24 -1.25 8.53
N LYS A 212 -28.39 -1.59 7.56
CA LYS A 212 -28.81 -2.26 6.33
C LYS A 212 -29.42 -3.63 6.59
N ASN A 213 -28.82 -4.41 7.50
CA ASN A 213 -29.34 -5.73 7.87
C ASN A 213 -30.70 -5.62 8.56
N ASP A 214 -30.87 -4.68 9.49
CA ASP A 214 -32.15 -4.44 10.16
C ASP A 214 -33.23 -3.98 9.17
N ALA A 215 -32.89 -3.13 8.19
CA ALA A 215 -33.82 -2.69 7.14
C ALA A 215 -34.20 -3.82 6.15
N MET A 216 -33.35 -4.83 5.95
CA MET A 216 -33.65 -5.99 5.11
C MET A 216 -34.41 -7.10 5.85
N MET A 217 -34.44 -7.10 7.19
CA MET A 217 -35.28 -8.01 7.96
C MET A 217 -36.72 -7.48 8.00
N CYS A 218 -37.51 -7.75 6.96
CA CYS A 218 -38.97 -7.63 7.08
C CYS A 218 -39.47 -8.68 8.09
N THR A 219 -39.62 -8.27 9.35
CA THR A 219 -40.40 -9.02 10.33
C THR A 219 -41.86 -8.98 9.89
N ASP A 220 -42.42 -10.15 9.61
CA ASP A 220 -43.86 -10.42 9.49
C ASP A 220 -44.56 -10.00 8.17
N GLY A 221 -43.83 -9.94 7.06
CA GLY A 221 -44.45 -9.96 5.72
C GLY A 221 -45.25 -8.71 5.32
N VAL A 222 -45.09 -7.60 6.05
CA VAL A 222 -45.62 -6.29 5.64
C VAL A 222 -44.48 -5.29 5.69
N CYS A 223 -43.91 -4.97 4.54
CA CYS A 223 -42.97 -3.86 4.42
C CYS A 223 -43.81 -2.61 4.09
N THR A 224 -43.96 -1.67 5.03
CA THR A 224 -44.59 -0.36 4.78
C THR A 224 -43.55 0.58 4.18
N VAL A 225 -43.80 1.02 2.95
CA VAL A 225 -43.07 2.13 2.31
C VAL A 225 -43.91 3.37 2.55
N GLU A 226 -43.42 4.31 3.35
CA GLU A 226 -43.90 5.71 3.34
C GLU A 226 -43.06 6.53 2.37
#